data_AF-A0A9W7DCP7-F1
#
_entry.id   AF-A0A9W7DCP7-F1
#
_cell.length_a   1.000
_cell.length_b   1.000
_cell.length_c   1.000
_cell.angle_alpha   90.00
_cell.angle_beta   90.00
_cell.angle_gamma   90.00
#
_symmetry.space_group_name_H-M   'P 1'
#
loop_
_entity.id
_entity.type
_entity.pdbx_description
1 polymer ?
#
loop_
_entity_poly.entity_id
_entity_poly.type
_entity_poly.pdbx_seq_one_letter_code
_entity_poly.pdbx_strand_id
1 'polypeptide(L)'
;MRSFDVLALLMLLFAACSTTVLADFNKRNDPGYPNAITTSSKRLLLSTGPASNIVTEERGFTLTPTWLTRFRIWKLKRDATWDLNKTPKQLAKEKKEADKLLVKEANEYAGWMGARFSPEYIYKKLGLLKLGDAAEKSPNFRRYVAYKQLWAEKANDVAAPSWIKVWWTRYKLNRLKSKAAAEMKKADKGLEKDLREYQRWIKAKYTPENIYKWLGLETLGSKATSSKNYRHYEAYLKVWYERYPTGVAT
;
A
#
# COMPACT_ATOMS: atom_id res chain seq x y z
N MET A 1 -16.30 -12.37 -22.19
CA MET A 1 -14.88 -12.07 -21.89
C MET A 1 -14.78 -11.89 -20.39
N ARG A 2 -14.39 -12.96 -19.70
CA ARG A 2 -14.44 -13.09 -18.24
C ARG A 2 -13.00 -12.96 -17.72
N SER A 3 -12.86 -12.47 -16.50
CA SER A 3 -11.61 -12.22 -15.74
C SER A 3 -10.56 -13.34 -15.70
N PHE A 4 -10.83 -14.50 -16.29
CA PHE A 4 -9.87 -15.59 -16.48
C PHE A 4 -8.85 -15.29 -17.59
N ASP A 5 -9.21 -14.51 -18.61
CA ASP A 5 -8.32 -14.20 -19.74
C ASP A 5 -7.13 -13.33 -19.32
N VAL A 6 -7.33 -12.45 -18.33
CA VAL A 6 -6.29 -11.58 -17.79
C VAL A 6 -5.33 -12.36 -16.88
N LEU A 7 -5.83 -13.39 -16.19
CA LEU A 7 -5.01 -14.23 -15.32
C LEU A 7 -4.16 -15.21 -16.13
N ALA A 8 -4.69 -15.72 -17.25
CA ALA A 8 -3.95 -16.56 -18.20
C ALA A 8 -2.84 -15.77 -18.92
N LEU A 9 -3.11 -14.52 -19.31
CA LEU A 9 -2.10 -13.62 -19.91
C LEU A 9 -0.98 -13.25 -18.93
N LEU A 10 -1.30 -13.04 -17.64
CA LEU A 10 -0.30 -12.77 -16.61
C LEU A 10 0.57 -13.99 -16.26
N MET A 11 0.01 -15.20 -16.31
CA MET A 11 0.75 -16.43 -16.07
C MET A 11 1.68 -16.78 -17.25
N LEU A 12 1.27 -16.51 -18.50
CA LEU A 12 2.13 -16.66 -19.68
C LEU A 12 3.29 -15.64 -19.71
N LEU A 13 3.07 -14.41 -19.22
CA LEU A 13 4.12 -13.40 -19.11
C LEU A 13 5.19 -13.77 -18.06
N PHE A 14 4.79 -14.46 -16.99
CA PHE A 14 5.72 -14.94 -15.96
C PHE A 14 6.58 -16.13 -16.40
N ALA A 15 6.06 -16.99 -17.29
CA ALA A 15 6.82 -18.11 -17.86
C ALA A 15 7.85 -17.67 -18.91
N ALA A 16 7.62 -16.54 -19.61
CA ALA A 16 8.55 -16.01 -20.60
C ALA A 16 9.74 -15.24 -19.98
N CYS A 17 9.60 -14.73 -18.75
CA CYS A 17 10.68 -14.01 -18.04
C CYS A 17 11.65 -14.91 -17.27
N SER A 18 11.34 -16.21 -17.10
CA SER A 18 12.23 -17.15 -16.39
C SER A 18 13.25 -17.84 -17.31
N THR A 19 13.02 -17.86 -18.62
CA THR A 19 13.91 -18.52 -19.58
C THR A 19 15.06 -17.64 -20.07
N THR A 20 14.94 -16.31 -19.94
CA THR A 20 16.02 -15.37 -20.33
C THR A 20 17.12 -15.23 -19.28
N VAL A 21 16.83 -15.53 -18.01
CA VAL A 21 17.82 -15.44 -16.91
C VAL A 21 18.64 -16.72 -16.76
N LEU A 22 18.15 -17.86 -17.26
CA LEU A 22 18.89 -19.13 -17.25
C LEU A 22 19.85 -19.32 -18.44
N ALA A 23 19.81 -18.44 -19.45
CA ALA A 23 20.73 -18.50 -20.59
C ALA A 23 22.09 -17.79 -20.33
N ASP A 24 22.17 -16.91 -19.32
CA ASP A 24 23.37 -16.07 -19.09
C ASP A 24 24.33 -16.64 -18.04
N PHE A 25 23.90 -17.65 -17.27
CA PHE A 25 24.73 -18.31 -16.26
C PHE A 25 25.65 -19.42 -16.82
N ASN A 26 25.42 -19.87 -18.06
CA ASN A 26 26.15 -21.01 -18.64
C ASN A 26 27.25 -20.61 -19.64
N LYS A 27 27.67 -19.33 -19.66
CA LYS A 27 28.71 -18.81 -20.57
C LYS A 27 29.98 -18.30 -19.90
N ARG A 28 30.17 -18.55 -18.60
CA ARG A 28 31.36 -18.12 -17.83
C ARG A 28 32.41 -19.20 -17.54
N ASN A 29 32.21 -20.41 -18.07
CA ASN A 29 33.21 -21.49 -17.99
C ASN A 29 33.81 -21.72 -19.38
N ASP A 30 34.75 -20.87 -19.78
CA ASP A 30 35.70 -21.21 -20.84
C ASP A 30 37.08 -20.63 -20.48
N PRO A 31 38.15 -21.45 -20.41
CA PRO A 31 39.47 -21.03 -19.98
C PRO A 31 40.32 -20.65 -21.20
N GLY A 32 40.43 -19.35 -21.50
CA GLY A 32 41.27 -18.90 -22.61
C GLY A 32 41.55 -17.40 -22.65
N TYR A 33 42.72 -17.02 -22.12
CA TYR A 33 43.53 -15.85 -22.54
C TYR A 33 43.07 -14.42 -22.08
N PRO A 34 43.98 -13.43 -21.99
CA PRO A 34 44.40 -12.90 -20.70
C PRO A 34 44.36 -11.36 -20.56
N ASN A 35 44.37 -10.96 -19.29
CA ASN A 35 44.89 -9.74 -18.66
C ASN A 35 45.62 -8.70 -19.52
N ALA A 36 45.21 -7.44 -19.40
CA ALA A 36 46.12 -6.33 -19.12
C ALA A 36 45.33 -5.18 -18.45
N ILE A 37 45.48 -4.94 -17.14
CA ILE A 37 46.54 -4.07 -16.56
C ILE A 37 46.15 -2.61 -16.87
N THR A 38 45.77 -1.77 -15.93
CA THR A 38 46.57 -1.16 -14.83
C THR A 38 45.64 -0.07 -14.25
N THR A 39 45.72 0.45 -13.04
CA THR A 39 46.79 0.80 -12.10
C THR A 39 46.01 1.24 -10.85
N SER A 40 46.45 1.23 -9.60
CA SER A 40 47.73 0.97 -8.93
C SER A 40 47.31 0.80 -7.46
N SER A 41 47.78 -0.24 -6.77
CA SER A 41 48.89 -0.15 -5.80
C SER A 41 48.56 0.74 -4.61
N LYS A 42 48.73 0.38 -3.34
CA LYS A 42 49.56 -0.55 -2.54
C LYS A 42 49.19 -0.12 -1.08
N ARG A 43 49.39 -0.80 0.04
CA ARG A 43 50.10 -1.99 0.52
C ARG A 43 49.56 -2.15 1.95
N LEU A 44 49.13 -3.35 2.33
CA LEU A 44 49.84 -4.25 3.27
C LEU A 44 50.08 -3.68 4.66
N LEU A 45 49.39 -4.26 5.66
CA LEU A 45 50.04 -4.81 6.84
C LEU A 45 49.50 -6.22 7.09
N LEU A 46 50.43 -7.17 7.09
CA LEU A 46 50.32 -8.57 7.46
C LEU A 46 50.81 -8.71 8.91
N SER A 47 50.17 -9.56 9.73
CA SER A 47 50.72 -10.11 10.98
C SER A 47 49.83 -11.29 11.40
N THR A 48 50.09 -12.51 10.89
CA THR A 48 50.81 -13.63 11.55
C THR A 48 50.13 -14.26 12.78
N GLY A 49 49.75 -15.54 12.67
CA GLY A 49 49.79 -16.52 13.76
C GLY A 49 48.45 -17.19 14.17
N PRO A 50 48.43 -18.48 14.59
CA PRO A 50 47.32 -19.40 14.30
C PRO A 50 46.55 -19.97 15.52
N ALA A 51 45.45 -20.68 15.21
CA ALA A 51 44.74 -21.71 15.99
C ALA A 51 43.95 -21.32 17.26
N SER A 52 42.63 -21.55 17.24
CA SER A 52 41.95 -22.46 18.21
C SER A 52 40.44 -22.57 17.91
N ASN A 53 39.94 -23.80 17.90
CA ASN A 53 38.53 -24.18 17.77
C ASN A 53 37.69 -23.65 18.93
N ILE A 54 36.45 -23.19 18.66
CA ILE A 54 35.31 -23.37 19.56
C ILE A 54 34.12 -23.84 18.72
N VAL A 55 33.77 -25.11 18.93
CA VAL A 55 32.46 -25.68 18.59
C VAL A 55 31.49 -25.24 19.68
N THR A 56 30.34 -24.66 19.32
CA THR A 56 29.11 -24.83 20.10
C THR A 56 27.88 -24.64 19.22
N GLU A 57 27.25 -25.78 18.94
CA GLU A 57 25.82 -26.08 18.82
C GLU A 57 24.80 -24.96 18.51
N GLU A 58 23.99 -25.30 17.50
CA GLU A 58 22.55 -25.10 17.36
C GLU A 58 21.81 -24.19 18.37
N ARG A 59 21.01 -23.25 17.84
CA ARG A 59 19.52 -23.30 17.89
C ARG A 59 18.93 -21.94 17.54
N GLY A 60 17.89 -21.98 16.71
CA GLY A 60 16.84 -20.95 16.68
C GLY A 60 17.08 -19.81 15.69
N PHE A 61 16.89 -20.11 14.41
CA PHE A 61 16.45 -19.09 13.45
C PHE A 61 15.03 -18.64 13.86
N THR A 62 14.95 -17.78 14.88
CA THR A 62 13.68 -17.12 15.21
C THR A 62 13.38 -16.17 14.06
N LEU A 63 12.28 -16.45 13.38
CA LEU A 63 11.62 -15.56 12.43
C LEU A 63 11.36 -14.22 13.12
N THR A 64 12.34 -13.30 13.10
CA THR A 64 12.07 -11.92 13.46
C THR A 64 11.03 -11.43 12.46
N PRO A 65 9.86 -10.95 12.91
CA PRO A 65 8.80 -10.57 12.00
C PRO A 65 9.34 -9.45 11.07
N THR A 66 9.00 -9.52 9.78
CA THR A 66 9.63 -8.76 8.70
C THR A 66 9.59 -7.23 8.92
N TRP A 67 8.68 -6.76 9.77
CA TRP A 67 8.60 -5.36 10.21
C TRP A 67 9.76 -4.93 11.11
N LEU A 68 10.32 -5.82 11.94
CA LEU A 68 11.48 -5.55 12.80
C LEU A 68 12.73 -5.27 11.95
N THR A 69 12.85 -5.95 10.80
CA THR A 69 13.91 -5.75 9.82
C THR A 69 13.76 -4.42 9.10
N ARG A 70 12.53 -4.06 8.68
CA ARG A 70 12.26 -2.75 8.06
C ARG A 70 12.45 -1.59 9.03
N PHE A 71 12.10 -1.77 10.30
CA PHE A 71 12.38 -0.83 11.38
C PHE A 71 13.88 -0.66 11.64
N ARG A 72 14.64 -1.77 11.67
CA ARG A 72 16.11 -1.72 11.74
C ARG A 72 16.71 -0.92 10.58
N ILE A 73 16.24 -1.13 9.35
CA ILE A 73 16.73 -0.40 8.17
C ILE A 73 16.40 1.10 8.25
N TRP A 74 15.18 1.48 8.66
CA TRP A 74 14.81 2.89 8.84
C TRP A 74 15.64 3.56 9.95
N LYS A 75 15.83 2.87 11.09
CA LYS A 75 16.68 3.32 12.19
C LYS A 75 18.12 3.52 11.72
N LEU A 76 18.71 2.53 11.03
CA LEU A 76 20.06 2.61 10.46
C LEU A 76 20.22 3.77 9.48
N LYS A 77 19.22 4.02 8.62
CA LYS A 77 19.27 5.12 7.63
C LYS A 77 19.23 6.51 8.29
N ARG A 78 18.47 6.65 9.39
CA ARG A 78 18.41 7.88 10.18
C ARG A 78 19.68 8.08 11.02
N ASP A 79 20.17 7.00 11.62
CA ASP A 79 21.38 7.01 12.45
C ASP A 79 22.62 7.35 11.58
N ALA A 80 22.73 6.79 10.37
CA ALA A 80 23.81 7.09 9.42
C ALA A 80 23.91 8.59 9.01
N THR A 81 22.79 9.31 8.97
CA THR A 81 22.78 10.77 8.69
C THR A 81 23.08 11.65 9.91
N TRP A 82 23.04 11.10 11.13
CA TRP A 82 23.28 11.81 12.40
C TRP A 82 24.63 11.47 13.06
N ASP A 83 25.29 10.39 12.62
CA ASP A 83 26.45 9.78 13.27
C ASP A 83 27.81 10.43 12.96
N LEU A 84 27.90 11.39 12.05
CA LEU A 84 29.20 11.97 11.62
C LEU A 84 29.89 12.86 12.67
N ASN A 85 29.22 13.26 13.76
CA ASN A 85 29.76 14.17 14.79
C ASN A 85 29.68 13.65 16.24
N LYS A 86 29.27 12.40 16.49
CA LYS A 86 29.12 11.85 17.85
C LYS A 86 30.24 10.88 18.22
N THR A 87 30.69 10.93 19.48
CA THR A 87 31.67 9.95 19.98
C THR A 87 31.03 8.56 20.13
N PRO A 88 31.78 7.45 19.96
CA PRO A 88 31.26 6.09 20.12
C PRO A 88 30.56 5.84 21.47
N LYS A 89 31.02 6.52 22.54
CA LYS A 89 30.42 6.44 23.88
C LYS A 89 29.02 7.07 23.92
N GLN A 90 28.80 8.19 23.24
CA GLN A 90 27.49 8.85 23.16
C GLN A 90 26.51 7.99 22.35
N LEU A 91 26.95 7.43 21.23
CA LEU A 91 26.11 6.54 20.41
C LEU A 91 25.68 5.28 21.18
N ALA A 92 26.60 4.67 21.93
CA ALA A 92 26.29 3.53 22.79
C ALA A 92 25.28 3.89 23.91
N LYS A 93 25.37 5.08 24.49
CA LYS A 93 24.43 5.56 25.51
C LYS A 93 23.03 5.78 24.92
N GLU A 94 22.94 6.47 23.78
CA GLU A 94 21.66 6.69 23.09
C GLU A 94 21.00 5.40 22.64
N LYS A 95 21.79 4.43 22.14
CA LYS A 95 21.28 3.10 21.80
C LYS A 95 20.67 2.39 23.01
N LYS A 96 21.36 2.40 24.16
CA LYS A 96 20.84 1.83 25.41
C LYS A 96 19.53 2.49 25.85
N GLU A 97 19.43 3.82 25.79
CA GLU A 97 18.20 4.54 26.13
C GLU A 97 17.05 4.24 25.15
N ALA A 98 17.35 4.17 23.85
CA ALA A 98 16.37 3.76 22.85
C ALA A 98 15.87 2.32 23.07
N ASP A 99 16.76 1.40 23.42
CA ASP A 99 16.40 0.01 23.68
C ASP A 99 15.53 -0.11 24.95
N LYS A 100 15.86 0.64 26.03
CA LYS A 100 15.00 0.74 27.22
C LYS A 100 13.61 1.28 26.88
N LEU A 101 13.54 2.31 26.04
CA LEU A 101 12.26 2.89 25.61
C LEU A 101 11.42 1.88 24.83
N LEU A 102 12.04 1.12 23.92
CA LEU A 102 11.36 0.07 23.15
C LEU A 102 10.83 -1.05 24.05
N VAL A 103 11.60 -1.48 25.06
CA VAL A 103 11.14 -2.47 26.05
C VAL A 103 9.95 -1.92 26.84
N LYS A 104 10.00 -0.65 27.25
CA LYS A 104 8.88 -0.01 27.95
C LYS A 104 7.62 0.02 27.08
N GLU A 105 7.74 0.40 25.81
CA GLU A 105 6.61 0.39 24.86
C GLU A 105 6.05 -1.01 24.64
N ALA A 106 6.91 -2.03 24.51
CA ALA A 106 6.50 -3.41 24.36
C ALA A 106 5.69 -3.91 25.58
N ASN A 107 6.14 -3.59 26.79
CA ASN A 107 5.44 -3.94 28.03
C ASN A 107 4.08 -3.24 28.13
N GLU A 108 3.99 -1.98 27.72
CA GLU A 108 2.71 -1.26 27.66
C GLU A 108 1.73 -1.91 26.68
N TYR A 109 2.21 -2.30 25.49
CA TYR A 109 1.38 -2.98 24.49
C TYR A 109 0.92 -4.35 24.98
N ALA A 110 1.78 -5.11 25.66
CA ALA A 110 1.40 -6.37 26.29
C ALA A 110 0.29 -6.15 27.35
N GLY A 111 0.42 -5.11 28.18
CA GLY A 111 -0.61 -4.74 29.15
C GLY A 111 -1.93 -4.36 28.50
N TRP A 112 -1.91 -3.54 27.44
CA TRP A 112 -3.12 -3.18 26.70
C TRP A 112 -3.77 -4.39 26.02
N MET A 113 -2.95 -5.36 25.55
CA MET A 113 -3.43 -6.60 24.96
C MET A 113 -4.06 -7.53 25.99
N GLY A 114 -3.44 -7.68 27.16
CA GLY A 114 -4.00 -8.43 28.28
C GLY A 114 -5.35 -7.85 28.73
N ALA A 115 -5.46 -6.52 28.75
CA ALA A 115 -6.70 -5.80 29.03
C ALA A 115 -7.70 -5.77 27.84
N ARG A 116 -7.36 -6.37 26.69
CA ARG A 116 -8.19 -6.47 25.48
C ARG A 116 -8.64 -5.11 24.91
N PHE A 117 -7.83 -4.06 25.07
CA PHE A 117 -8.19 -2.70 24.67
C PHE A 117 -8.18 -2.49 23.15
N SER A 118 -9.34 -2.40 22.49
CA SER A 118 -9.43 -2.24 21.03
C SER A 118 -8.54 -1.13 20.45
N PRO A 119 -8.09 -1.23 19.19
CA PRO A 119 -7.35 -0.16 18.54
C PRO A 119 -8.09 1.18 18.60
N GLU A 120 -9.42 1.23 18.45
CA GLU A 120 -10.20 2.48 18.60
C GLU A 120 -10.10 3.05 20.01
N TYR A 121 -10.15 2.19 21.03
CA TYR A 121 -9.99 2.62 22.40
C TYR A 121 -8.60 3.22 22.64
N ILE A 122 -7.55 2.56 22.14
CA ILE A 122 -6.17 3.08 22.25
C ILE A 122 -5.99 4.37 21.46
N TYR A 123 -6.64 4.53 20.30
CA TYR A 123 -6.65 5.78 19.55
C TYR A 123 -7.18 6.94 20.39
N LYS A 124 -8.30 6.72 21.10
CA LYS A 124 -8.88 7.69 22.02
C LYS A 124 -7.99 7.93 23.25
N LYS A 125 -7.47 6.86 23.86
CA LYS A 125 -6.59 6.91 25.04
C LYS A 125 -5.31 7.72 24.78
N LEU A 126 -4.78 7.63 23.57
CA LEU A 126 -3.60 8.39 23.13
C LEU A 126 -3.90 9.86 22.76
N GLY A 127 -5.16 10.30 22.90
CA GLY A 127 -5.58 11.66 22.60
C GLY A 127 -5.68 11.98 21.10
N LEU A 128 -5.51 10.98 20.22
CA LEU A 128 -5.45 11.19 18.78
C LEU A 128 -6.80 11.62 18.19
N LEU A 129 -7.90 11.24 18.83
CA LEU A 129 -9.24 11.69 18.43
C LEU A 129 -9.39 13.21 18.54
N LYS A 130 -8.80 13.83 19.57
CA LYS A 130 -8.88 15.28 19.79
C LYS A 130 -8.05 16.09 18.79
N LEU A 131 -7.07 15.45 18.16
CA LEU A 131 -6.16 16.10 17.21
C LEU A 131 -6.70 16.13 15.77
N GLY A 132 -7.74 15.34 15.46
CA GLY A 132 -8.31 15.29 14.11
C GLY A 132 -7.25 15.01 13.05
N ASP A 133 -7.18 15.87 12.02
CA ASP A 133 -6.23 15.76 10.91
C ASP A 133 -4.76 15.95 11.34
N ALA A 134 -4.51 16.59 12.49
CA ALA A 134 -3.17 16.74 13.04
C ALA A 134 -2.69 15.48 13.79
N ALA A 135 -3.55 14.47 13.96
CA ALA A 135 -3.21 13.25 14.68
C ALA A 135 -1.97 12.56 14.10
N GLU A 136 -1.85 12.48 12.77
CA GLU A 136 -0.73 11.80 12.11
C GLU A 136 0.65 12.39 12.43
N LYS A 137 0.69 13.69 12.75
CA LYS A 137 1.90 14.42 13.11
C LYS A 137 2.28 14.23 14.59
N SER A 138 1.39 13.65 15.40
CA SER A 138 1.64 13.41 16.82
C SER A 138 2.63 12.27 17.03
N PRO A 139 3.58 12.39 17.98
CA PRO A 139 4.42 11.27 18.40
C PRO A 139 3.62 10.03 18.85
N ASN A 140 2.40 10.23 19.37
CA ASN A 140 1.52 9.15 19.80
C ASN A 140 0.91 8.37 18.63
N PHE A 141 0.85 8.95 17.43
CA PHE A 141 0.31 8.25 16.26
C PHE A 141 1.19 7.06 15.87
N ARG A 142 2.52 7.21 15.99
CA ARG A 142 3.46 6.08 15.84
C ARG A 142 3.09 4.93 16.77
N ARG A 143 2.83 5.23 18.04
CA ARG A 143 2.48 4.22 19.06
C ARG A 143 1.16 3.52 18.72
N TYR A 144 0.17 4.28 18.25
CA TYR A 144 -1.09 3.72 17.76
C TYR A 144 -0.90 2.77 16.57
N VAL A 145 -0.10 3.18 15.58
CA VAL A 145 0.18 2.35 14.39
C VAL A 145 0.86 1.04 14.80
N ALA A 146 1.87 1.10 15.68
CA ALA A 146 2.55 -0.08 16.20
C ALA A 146 1.58 -1.03 16.92
N TYR A 147 0.72 -0.48 17.79
CA TYR A 147 -0.28 -1.27 18.49
C TYR A 147 -1.31 -1.92 17.54
N LYS A 148 -1.76 -1.18 16.52
CA LYS A 148 -2.68 -1.71 15.51
C LYS A 148 -2.04 -2.84 14.69
N GLN A 149 -0.74 -2.75 14.40
CA GLN A 149 0.00 -3.81 13.72
C GLN A 149 0.10 -5.07 14.59
N LEU A 150 0.48 -4.92 15.86
CA LEU A 150 0.50 -6.02 16.83
C LEU A 150 -0.85 -6.74 16.90
N TRP A 151 -1.94 -5.96 16.92
CA TRP A 151 -3.30 -6.50 16.90
C TRP A 151 -3.57 -7.33 15.65
N ALA A 152 -3.21 -6.81 14.48
CA ALA A 152 -3.42 -7.48 13.20
C ALA A 152 -2.64 -8.79 13.12
N GLU A 153 -1.39 -8.78 13.57
CA GLU A 153 -0.52 -9.96 13.63
C GLU A 153 -1.12 -11.01 14.55
N LYS A 154 -1.51 -10.62 15.77
CA LYS A 154 -2.15 -11.54 16.71
C LYS A 154 -3.47 -12.07 16.17
N ALA A 155 -4.29 -11.28 15.49
CA ALA A 155 -5.54 -11.77 14.92
C ALA A 155 -5.34 -12.79 13.78
N ASN A 156 -4.21 -12.73 13.07
CA ASN A 156 -3.90 -13.67 11.99
C ASN A 156 -3.18 -14.94 12.50
N ASP A 157 -2.80 -14.99 13.78
CA ASP A 157 -2.22 -16.18 14.39
C ASP A 157 -3.26 -17.31 14.45
N VAL A 158 -2.85 -18.52 14.09
CA VAL A 158 -3.70 -19.72 14.14
C VAL A 158 -4.16 -19.96 15.58
N ALA A 159 -3.27 -19.75 16.56
CA ALA A 159 -3.55 -19.91 17.98
C ALA A 159 -4.23 -18.68 18.62
N ALA A 160 -4.60 -17.66 17.82
CA ALA A 160 -5.18 -16.46 18.41
C ALA A 160 -6.52 -16.73 19.11
N PRO A 161 -6.77 -16.07 20.25
CA PRO A 161 -8.08 -16.12 20.90
C PRO A 161 -9.23 -15.70 19.96
N SER A 162 -10.40 -16.30 20.13
CA SER A 162 -11.57 -16.00 19.30
C SER A 162 -11.94 -14.51 19.30
N TRP A 163 -11.88 -13.85 20.46
CA TRP A 163 -12.25 -12.43 20.60
C TRP A 163 -11.43 -11.51 19.70
N ILE A 164 -10.14 -11.78 19.50
CA ILE A 164 -9.28 -10.94 18.67
C ILE A 164 -9.56 -11.18 17.17
N LYS A 165 -9.82 -12.43 16.78
CA LYS A 165 -10.20 -12.81 15.40
C LYS A 165 -11.54 -12.20 15.01
N VAL A 166 -12.57 -12.37 15.85
CA VAL A 166 -13.92 -11.84 15.61
C VAL A 166 -13.89 -10.32 15.47
N TRP A 167 -13.16 -9.66 16.37
CA TRP A 167 -12.99 -8.21 16.31
C TRP A 167 -12.32 -7.76 15.01
N TRP A 168 -11.23 -8.42 14.61
CA TRP A 168 -10.49 -8.07 13.39
C TRP A 168 -11.31 -8.27 12.11
N THR A 169 -12.07 -9.36 12.04
CA THR A 169 -13.01 -9.63 10.94
C THR A 169 -14.07 -8.54 10.85
N ARG A 170 -14.69 -8.16 11.97
CA ARG A 170 -15.68 -7.07 12.03
C ARG A 170 -15.07 -5.73 11.61
N TYR A 171 -13.87 -5.43 12.08
CA TYR A 171 -13.14 -4.22 11.71
C TYR A 171 -12.88 -4.15 10.19
N LYS A 172 -12.38 -5.23 9.58
CA LYS A 172 -12.17 -5.32 8.12
C LYS A 172 -13.49 -5.16 7.35
N LEU A 173 -14.55 -5.84 7.78
CA LEU A 173 -15.86 -5.76 7.15
C LEU A 173 -16.42 -4.32 7.21
N ASN A 174 -16.35 -3.66 8.36
CA ASN A 174 -16.82 -2.28 8.51
C ASN A 174 -16.02 -1.31 7.65
N ARG A 175 -14.71 -1.53 7.49
CA ARG A 175 -13.89 -0.72 6.57
C ARG A 175 -14.31 -0.90 5.12
N LEU A 176 -14.59 -2.14 4.68
CA LEU A 176 -15.10 -2.39 3.34
C LEU A 176 -16.46 -1.72 3.12
N LYS A 177 -17.38 -1.82 4.08
CA LYS A 177 -18.68 -1.13 4.03
C LYS A 177 -18.52 0.39 3.93
N SER A 178 -17.67 0.98 4.76
CA SER A 178 -17.42 2.43 4.72
C SER A 178 -16.80 2.89 3.40
N LYS A 179 -15.89 2.11 2.81
CA LYS A 179 -15.31 2.40 1.49
C LYS A 179 -16.37 2.31 0.40
N ALA A 180 -17.21 1.27 0.41
CA ALA A 180 -18.30 1.11 -0.53
C ALA A 180 -19.29 2.29 -0.45
N ALA A 181 -19.68 2.69 0.76
CA ALA A 181 -20.55 3.85 0.98
C ALA A 181 -19.92 5.16 0.46
N ALA A 182 -18.61 5.35 0.65
CA ALA A 182 -17.91 6.52 0.14
C ALA A 182 -17.88 6.55 -1.40
N GLU A 183 -17.68 5.39 -2.05
CA GLU A 183 -17.72 5.28 -3.51
C GLU A 183 -19.13 5.50 -4.07
N MET A 184 -20.18 4.97 -3.42
CA MET A 184 -21.57 5.28 -3.77
C MET A 184 -21.84 6.78 -3.68
N LYS A 185 -21.45 7.44 -2.60
CA LYS A 185 -21.61 8.89 -2.44
C LYS A 185 -20.86 9.69 -3.51
N LYS A 186 -19.70 9.21 -3.98
CA LYS A 186 -19.00 9.84 -5.13
C LYS A 186 -19.76 9.62 -6.43
N ALA A 187 -20.32 8.43 -6.64
CA ALA A 187 -21.14 8.12 -7.80
C ALA A 187 -22.40 9.01 -7.84
N ASP A 188 -23.10 9.15 -6.71
CA ASP A 188 -24.28 10.02 -6.58
C ASP A 188 -23.95 11.48 -6.90
N LYS A 189 -22.84 12.00 -6.36
CA LYS A 189 -22.36 13.35 -6.70
C LYS A 189 -22.02 13.50 -8.18
N GLY A 190 -21.46 12.45 -8.80
CA GLY A 190 -21.20 12.41 -10.23
C GLY A 190 -22.51 12.48 -11.03
N LEU A 191 -23.50 11.68 -10.64
CA LEU A 191 -24.82 11.68 -11.26
C LEU A 191 -25.54 13.02 -11.11
N GLU A 192 -25.51 13.63 -9.93
CA GLU A 192 -26.06 14.97 -9.71
C GLU A 192 -25.38 16.03 -10.59
N LYS A 193 -24.06 15.93 -10.78
CA LYS A 193 -23.32 16.84 -11.67
C LYS A 193 -23.76 16.65 -13.11
N ASP A 194 -23.87 15.41 -13.57
CA ASP A 194 -24.30 15.08 -14.93
C ASP A 194 -25.74 15.57 -15.17
N LEU A 195 -26.66 15.33 -14.23
CA LEU A 195 -28.04 15.82 -14.30
C LEU A 195 -28.12 17.35 -14.39
N ARG A 196 -27.31 18.09 -13.60
CA ARG A 196 -27.23 19.55 -13.71
C ARG A 196 -26.76 20.02 -15.08
N GLU A 197 -25.79 19.32 -15.67
CA GLU A 197 -25.29 19.65 -17.01
C GLU A 197 -26.37 19.37 -18.07
N TYR A 198 -27.08 18.25 -17.99
CA TYR A 198 -28.19 17.95 -18.89
C TYR A 198 -29.31 18.99 -18.78
N GLN A 199 -29.69 19.39 -17.56
CA GLN A 199 -30.65 20.46 -17.35
C GLN A 199 -30.19 21.80 -17.94
N ARG A 200 -28.88 22.10 -17.89
CA ARG A 200 -28.29 23.27 -18.54
C ARG A 200 -28.44 23.18 -20.06
N TRP A 201 -28.19 22.02 -20.66
CA TRP A 201 -28.36 21.82 -22.10
C TRP A 201 -29.82 21.96 -22.55
N ILE A 202 -30.76 21.42 -21.76
CA ILE A 202 -32.19 21.59 -21.97
C ILE A 202 -32.58 23.07 -21.92
N LYS A 203 -32.11 23.81 -20.90
CA LYS A 203 -32.37 25.25 -20.76
C LYS A 203 -31.82 26.05 -21.94
N ALA A 204 -30.68 25.64 -22.49
CA ALA A 204 -30.07 26.19 -23.68
C ALA A 204 -30.72 25.70 -25.00
N LYS A 205 -31.73 24.83 -24.93
CA LYS A 205 -32.46 24.26 -26.08
C LYS A 205 -31.57 23.47 -27.06
N TYR A 206 -30.51 22.82 -26.58
CA TYR A 206 -29.69 21.98 -27.45
C TYR A 206 -30.44 20.70 -27.84
N THR A 207 -30.69 20.47 -29.13
CA THR A 207 -31.34 19.25 -29.59
C THR A 207 -30.46 18.02 -29.34
N PRO A 208 -31.04 16.80 -29.29
CA PRO A 208 -30.26 15.57 -29.24
C PRO A 208 -29.17 15.49 -30.31
N GLU A 209 -29.46 15.91 -31.55
CA GLU A 209 -28.47 15.91 -32.63
C GLU A 209 -27.26 16.80 -32.30
N ASN A 210 -27.48 17.99 -31.73
CA ASN A 210 -26.39 18.88 -31.32
C ASN A 210 -25.51 18.24 -30.25
N ILE A 211 -26.13 17.61 -29.24
CA ILE A 211 -25.40 16.93 -28.16
C ILE A 211 -24.65 15.70 -28.68
N TYR A 212 -25.23 14.95 -29.62
CA TYR A 212 -24.59 13.80 -30.24
C TYR A 212 -23.28 14.19 -30.94
N LYS A 213 -23.33 15.29 -31.73
CA LYS A 213 -22.16 15.85 -32.41
C LYS A 213 -21.15 16.43 -31.42
N TRP A 214 -21.60 17.18 -30.42
CA TRP A 214 -20.72 17.81 -29.42
C TRP A 214 -19.97 16.78 -28.56
N LEU A 215 -20.60 15.66 -28.26
CA LEU A 215 -19.97 14.52 -27.57
C LEU A 215 -19.00 13.72 -28.47
N GLY A 216 -18.81 14.14 -29.72
CA GLY A 216 -17.91 13.53 -30.70
C GLY A 216 -18.37 12.16 -31.19
N LEU A 217 -19.64 11.80 -30.98
CA LEU A 217 -20.13 10.45 -31.25
C LEU A 217 -20.16 10.13 -32.74
N GLU A 218 -20.38 11.13 -33.59
CA GLU A 218 -20.32 11.00 -35.05
C GLU A 218 -18.94 10.53 -35.53
N THR A 219 -17.86 11.07 -34.95
CA THR A 219 -16.48 10.70 -35.30
C THR A 219 -16.10 9.28 -34.85
N LEU A 220 -16.80 8.74 -33.87
CA LEU A 220 -16.58 7.38 -33.36
C LEU A 220 -17.30 6.31 -34.19
N GLY A 221 -18.27 6.69 -35.02
CA GLY A 221 -19.05 5.78 -35.86
C GLY A 221 -19.60 4.58 -35.08
N SER A 222 -19.30 3.36 -35.56
CA SER A 222 -19.76 2.12 -34.93
C SER A 222 -19.25 1.89 -33.49
N LYS A 223 -18.17 2.58 -33.07
CA LYS A 223 -17.63 2.50 -31.70
C LYS A 223 -18.33 3.42 -30.72
N ALA A 224 -19.21 4.32 -31.19
CA ALA A 224 -19.89 5.31 -30.37
C ALA A 224 -20.64 4.65 -29.21
N THR A 225 -21.41 3.59 -29.47
CA THR A 225 -22.24 2.89 -28.47
C THR A 225 -21.46 2.28 -27.31
N SER A 226 -20.16 2.02 -27.49
CA SER A 226 -19.27 1.50 -26.44
C SER A 226 -18.55 2.60 -25.65
N SER A 227 -18.71 3.86 -26.04
CA SER A 227 -18.03 5.00 -25.40
C SER A 227 -18.76 5.48 -24.15
N LYS A 228 -18.00 6.05 -23.22
CA LYS A 228 -18.58 6.74 -22.06
C LYS A 228 -19.49 7.91 -22.48
N ASN A 229 -19.12 8.61 -23.55
CA ASN A 229 -19.88 9.73 -24.08
C ASN A 229 -21.28 9.32 -24.56
N TYR A 230 -21.42 8.13 -25.12
CA TYR A 230 -22.73 7.63 -25.54
C TYR A 230 -23.66 7.39 -24.35
N ARG A 231 -23.14 6.95 -23.21
CA ARG A 231 -23.93 6.84 -21.96
C ARG A 231 -24.43 8.20 -21.48
N HIS A 232 -23.64 9.26 -21.65
CA HIS A 232 -24.08 10.63 -21.35
C HIS A 232 -25.17 11.09 -22.32
N TYR A 233 -25.04 10.75 -23.60
CA TYR A 233 -26.07 11.03 -24.61
C TYR A 233 -27.39 10.31 -24.31
N GLU A 234 -27.37 9.02 -23.96
CA GLU A 234 -28.57 8.27 -23.57
C GLU A 234 -29.25 8.86 -22.33
N ALA A 235 -28.47 9.28 -21.34
CA ALA A 235 -29.00 9.94 -20.16
C ALA A 235 -29.62 11.30 -20.51
N TYR A 236 -28.99 12.06 -21.40
CA TYR A 236 -29.55 13.31 -21.91
C TYR A 236 -30.88 13.10 -22.64
N LEU A 237 -30.97 12.09 -23.51
CA LEU A 237 -32.20 11.77 -24.25
C LEU A 237 -33.39 11.53 -23.30
N LYS A 238 -33.18 10.85 -22.18
CA LYS A 238 -34.22 10.63 -21.18
C LYS A 238 -34.75 11.95 -20.63
N VAL A 239 -33.85 12.84 -20.19
CA VAL A 239 -34.21 14.17 -19.68
C VAL A 239 -34.88 15.02 -20.77
N TRP A 240 -34.43 14.90 -22.03
CA TRP A 240 -35.02 15.59 -23.17
C TRP A 240 -36.46 15.16 -23.42
N TYR A 241 -36.72 13.86 -23.49
CA TYR A 241 -38.07 13.33 -23.74
C TYR A 241 -39.01 13.48 -22.54
N GLU A 242 -38.50 13.59 -21.32
CA GLU A 242 -39.31 14.01 -20.17
C GLU A 242 -39.78 15.46 -20.29
N ARG A 243 -38.92 16.36 -20.81
CA ARG A 243 -39.23 17.79 -20.96
C ARG A 243 -40.07 18.09 -22.20
N TYR A 244 -39.77 17.40 -23.29
CA TYR A 244 -40.45 17.49 -24.57
C TYR A 244 -41.01 16.11 -24.89
N PRO A 245 -42.05 15.66 -24.15
CA PRO A 245 -42.69 14.41 -24.47
C PRO A 245 -43.13 14.50 -25.92
N THR A 246 -42.69 13.53 -26.72
CA THR A 246 -43.18 13.33 -28.08
C THR A 246 -44.63 12.88 -27.94
N GLY A 247 -45.50 13.85 -27.71
CA GLY A 247 -46.92 13.64 -27.50
C GLY A 247 -47.63 13.55 -28.83
N VAL A 248 -48.21 12.38 -29.05
CA VAL A 248 -49.59 12.18 -29.52
C VAL A 248 -49.90 12.79 -30.89
N ALA A 249 -50.06 11.89 -31.86
CA ALA A 249 -50.84 12.15 -33.05
C ALA A 249 -52.21 12.74 -32.66
N THR A 250 -52.41 14.01 -32.99
CA THR A 250 -53.72 14.63 -33.19
C THR A 250 -53.70 15.30 -34.55
#